data_AF-A0A101EDD1-F1
#
_entry.id   AF-A0A101EDD1-F1
#
_cell.length_a   1.000
_cell.length_b   1.000
_cell.length_c   1.000
_cell.angle_alpha   90.00
_cell.angle_beta   90.00
_cell.angle_gamma   90.00
#
_symmetry.space_group_name_H-M   'P 1'
#
loop_
_entity.id
_entity.type
_entity.pdbx_description
1 polymer ?
#
loop_
_entity_poly.entity_id
_entity_poly.type
_entity_poly.pdbx_seq_one_letter_code
_entity_poly.pdbx_strand_id
1 'polypeptide(L)' 'MFSLELSYEELRVRCPSDIFDFETTEEVKPLDKGIIGQDRVVKAAHFGLRVKSPGYNLFL' A
#
# COMPACT_ATOMS: atom_id res chain seq x y z
N MET A 1 40.25 11.30 11.10
CA MET A 1 39.10 10.56 11.68
C MET A 1 37.88 11.06 10.93
N PHE A 2 37.32 10.26 10.00
CA PHE A 2 36.13 10.67 9.25
C PHE A 2 34.91 10.43 10.13
N SER A 3 34.13 11.48 10.41
CA SER A 3 32.84 11.34 11.09
C SER A 3 31.86 10.70 10.11
N LEU A 4 31.16 9.65 10.55
CA LEU A 4 30.12 8.94 9.79
C LEU A 4 28.72 9.52 10.04
N GLU A 5 28.65 10.70 10.65
CA GLU A 5 27.39 11.35 11.03
C GLU A 5 26.72 11.98 9.81
N LEU A 6 25.42 11.71 9.66
CA LEU A 6 24.58 12.24 8.61
C LEU A 6 23.96 13.57 9.04
N SER A 7 23.79 14.50 8.09
CA SER A 7 23.04 15.73 8.30
C SER A 7 21.53 15.43 8.38
N TYR A 8 20.73 16.33 8.98
CA TYR A 8 19.29 16.09 9.11
C TYR A 8 18.59 16.00 7.74
N GLU A 9 19.15 16.60 6.70
CA GLU A 9 18.66 16.50 5.33
C GLU A 9 18.83 15.09 4.74
N GLU A 10 19.92 14.40 5.09
CA GLU A 10 20.21 13.04 4.63
C GLU A 10 19.35 11.99 5.34
N LEU A 11 18.74 12.34 6.47
CA LEU A 11 17.85 11.46 7.23
C LEU A 11 16.42 11.39 6.66
N ARG A 12 16.04 12.29 5.76
CA ARG A 12 14.66 12.40 5.27
C ARG A 12 14.54 12.02 3.80
N VAL A 13 13.76 10.97 3.55
CA VAL A 13 13.19 10.73 2.22
C VAL A 13 12.08 11.76 1.97
N ARG A 14 12.26 12.63 0.97
CA ARG A 14 11.28 13.66 0.61
C ARG A 14 10.31 13.11 -0.43
N CYS A 15 9.02 13.31 -0.19
CA CYS A 15 7.97 13.16 -1.19
C CYS A 15 7.63 14.57 -1.70
N PRO A 16 8.00 14.93 -2.93
CA PRO A 16 7.67 16.24 -3.49
C PRO A 16 6.14 16.37 -3.64
N SER A 17 5.55 17.46 -3.18
CA SER A 17 4.10 17.65 -3.20
C SER A 17 3.55 18.00 -4.59
N ASP A 18 4.42 18.51 -5.45
CA ASP A 18 4.14 18.87 -6.85
C ASP A 18 3.91 17.65 -7.77
N ILE A 19 4.08 16.42 -7.27
CA ILE A 19 3.74 15.20 -8.00
C ILE A 19 2.24 14.89 -7.98
N PHE A 20 1.47 15.58 -7.13
CA PHE A 20 0.05 15.31 -6.95
C PHE A 20 -0.79 16.36 -7.69
N ASP A 21 -1.81 15.88 -8.40
CA ASP A 21 -2.78 16.73 -9.11
C ASP A 21 -3.97 17.14 -8.20
N PHE A 22 -3.80 17.13 -6.88
CA PHE A 22 -4.82 17.49 -5.89
C PHE A 22 -4.21 18.26 -4.71
N GLU A 23 -4.99 19.13 -4.07
CA GLU A 23 -4.53 19.88 -2.90
C GLU A 23 -4.76 19.12 -1.58
N THR A 24 -5.92 18.48 -1.47
CA THR A 24 -6.33 17.75 -0.26
C THR A 24 -6.80 16.35 -0.59
N THR A 25 -6.74 15.45 0.39
CA THR A 25 -7.20 14.06 0.21
C THR A 25 -8.71 13.93 0.00
N GLU A 26 -9.49 15.00 0.22
CA GLU A 26 -10.93 15.03 -0.05
C GLU A 26 -11.24 14.97 -1.56
N GLU A 27 -10.30 15.43 -2.40
CA GLU A 27 -10.42 15.41 -3.86
C GLU A 27 -10.05 14.05 -4.47
N VAL A 28 -9.40 13.18 -3.70
CA VAL A 28 -8.96 11.87 -4.16
C VAL A 28 -10.18 10.96 -4.32
N LYS A 29 -10.40 10.50 -5.55
CA LYS A 29 -11.49 9.55 -5.83
C LYS A 29 -11.30 8.27 -5.01
N PRO A 30 -12.40 7.67 -4.51
CA PRO A 30 -12.34 6.34 -3.91
C PRO A 30 -11.66 5.34 -4.84
N LEU A 31 -11.03 4.32 -4.24
CA LEU A 31 -10.32 3.31 -5.02
C LEU A 31 -11.31 2.54 -5.92
N ASP A 32 -11.17 2.70 -7.23
CA ASP A 32 -12.08 2.08 -8.21
C ASP A 32 -11.94 0.55 -8.30
N LYS A 33 -10.75 -0.01 -7.99
CA LYS A 33 -10.46 -1.44 -8.15
C LYS A 33 -9.58 -1.99 -7.04
N GLY A 34 -10.09 -3.05 -6.39
CA GLY A 34 -9.29 -4.05 -5.69
C GLY A 34 -8.49 -3.53 -4.49
N ILE A 35 -7.36 -4.19 -4.24
CA ILE A 35 -6.41 -3.90 -3.16
C ILE A 35 -5.08 -3.52 -3.82
N ILE A 36 -4.48 -2.40 -3.42
CA ILE A 36 -3.21 -1.92 -4.00
C ILE A 36 -2.04 -2.73 -3.44
N GLY A 37 -1.14 -3.19 -4.33
CA GLY A 37 0.14 -3.80 -3.94
C GLY A 37 0.04 -5.19 -3.30
N GLN A 38 -1.12 -5.83 -3.36
CA GLN A 38 -1.41 -7.08 -2.64
C GLN A 38 -1.80 -8.22 -3.60
N ASP A 39 -1.06 -8.39 -4.69
CA ASP A 39 -1.34 -9.40 -5.73
C ASP A 39 -1.47 -10.82 -5.17
N ARG A 40 -0.65 -11.16 -4.18
CA ARG A 40 -0.70 -12.47 -3.52
C ARG A 40 -1.98 -12.66 -2.71
N VAL A 41 -2.41 -11.63 -1.97
CA VAL A 41 -3.64 -11.66 -1.17
C VAL A 41 -4.85 -11.79 -2.09
N VAL A 42 -4.87 -11.03 -3.19
CA VAL A 42 -5.95 -11.11 -4.19
C VAL A 42 -6.08 -12.54 -4.75
N LYS A 43 -4.95 -13.17 -5.11
CA LYS A 43 -4.93 -14.57 -5.60
C LYS A 43 -5.38 -15.57 -4.53
N ALA A 44 -4.90 -15.41 -3.29
CA ALA A 44 -5.28 -16.28 -2.17
C ALA A 44 -6.77 -16.16 -1.83
N ALA A 45 -7.32 -14.94 -1.86
CA ALA A 45 -8.74 -14.69 -1.69
C ALA A 45 -9.56 -15.35 -2.81
N HIS A 46 -9.17 -15.19 -4.08
CA HIS A 46 -9.84 -15.86 -5.20
C HIS A 46 -9.82 -17.39 -5.07
N PHE A 47 -8.72 -17.97 -4.59
CA PHE A 47 -8.64 -19.41 -4.34
C PHE A 47 -9.57 -19.82 -3.19
N GLY A 48 -9.44 -19.18 -2.02
CA GLY A 48 -10.21 -19.51 -0.82
C GLY A 48 -11.71 -19.36 -1.02
N LEU A 49 -12.16 -18.31 -1.71
CA LEU A 49 -13.58 -18.07 -2.00
C LEU A 49 -14.21 -19.10 -2.95
N ARG A 50 -13.40 -19.84 -3.72
CA ARG A 50 -13.88 -20.93 -4.60
C ARG A 50 -14.13 -22.23 -3.84
N VAL A 51 -13.65 -22.36 -2.60
CA VAL A 51 -13.88 -23.54 -1.77
C VAL A 51 -15.31 -23.50 -1.22
N LYS A 52 -16.17 -24.40 -1.73
CA LYS A 52 -17.56 -24.53 -1.28
C LYS A 52 -17.66 -25.61 -0.19
N SER A 53 -17.20 -25.29 1.02
CA SER A 53 -17.33 -26.16 2.20
C SER A 53 -17.98 -25.40 3.35
N PRO A 54 -19.08 -25.89 3.94
CA PRO A 54 -19.66 -25.28 5.14
C PRO A 54 -18.63 -25.19 6.27
N GLY A 55 -18.60 -24.06 6.97
CA GLY A 55 -17.64 -23.81 8.05
C GLY A 55 -16.19 -23.54 7.60
N TYR A 56 -15.95 -23.38 6.29
CA TYR A 56 -14.63 -22.99 5.79
C TYR A 56 -14.36 -21.52 6.10
N ASN A 57 -13.33 -21.28 6.91
CA ASN A 57 -12.86 -19.96 7.26
C ASN A 57 -11.60 -19.62 6.47
N LEU A 58 -11.50 -18.38 6.01
CA LEU A 58 -10.34 -17.87 5.31
C LEU A 58 -9.58 -16.91 6.24
N PHE A 59 -8.30 -17.21 6.51
CA PHE A 59 -7.38 -16.35 7.25
C PHE A 59 -6.27 -15.91 6.29
N LEU A 60 -6.03 -14.61 6.17
CA LEU A 60 -5.15 -13.98 5.18
C LEU A 60 -4.20 -12.99 5.85
#